data_AF-A0A941NCV1-F1
#
_entry.id   AF-A0A941NCV1-F1
#
_cell.length_a   1.000
_cell.length_b   1.000
_cell.length_c   1.000
_cell.angle_alpha   90.00
_cell.angle_beta   90.00
_cell.angle_gamma   90.00
#
_symmetry.space_group_name_H-M   'P 1'
#
loop_
_entity.id
_entity.type
_entity.pdbx_description
1 polymer ?
#
loop_
_entity_poly.entity_id
_entity_poly.type
_entity_poly.pdbx_seq_one_letter_code
_entity_poly.pdbx_strand_id
1 'polypeptide(L)'
;MNFKHVVLGCLVSAAMAVFGSPAPANATTYTYAGSWQVDQGPNWLSSPPNGPLAYTGREAAALLFGGTASHYVISTVDNDPAHINFSAWYSVIGYGGNQNNGGSILADDYFSKYLGLYYGPTSGYPANDPKAAASAYVDDNAGGERFINFAFIASGVPEPAAWAMLLIGFGGIGFAMRRRRASALA
;
A
#
# COMPACT_ATOMS: atom_id res chain seq x y z
N MET A 1 -26.89 75.35 35.07
CA MET A 1 -25.71 74.49 35.30
C MET A 1 -25.93 73.19 34.53
N ASN A 2 -25.16 72.93 33.48
CA ASN A 2 -25.29 71.73 32.63
C ASN A 2 -23.93 71.02 32.57
N PHE A 3 -23.79 69.89 33.28
CA PHE A 3 -22.60 69.05 33.26
C PHE A 3 -22.76 67.95 32.20
N LYS A 4 -21.91 68.02 31.17
CA LYS A 4 -21.71 66.97 30.17
C LYS A 4 -21.08 65.74 30.85
N HIS A 5 -21.66 64.56 30.66
CA HIS A 5 -20.98 63.29 30.93
C HIS A 5 -20.81 62.54 29.60
N VAL A 6 -19.56 62.50 29.15
CA VAL A 6 -19.06 61.56 28.15
C VAL A 6 -18.91 60.22 28.87
N VAL A 7 -19.56 59.17 28.35
CA VAL A 7 -19.20 57.79 28.68
C VAL A 7 -18.90 57.07 27.37
N LEU A 8 -17.60 56.89 27.17
CA LEU A 8 -16.98 55.94 26.26
C LEU A 8 -17.21 54.53 26.84
N GLY A 9 -17.74 53.60 26.06
CA GLY A 9 -17.94 52.23 26.50
C GLY A 9 -17.97 51.27 25.31
N CYS A 10 -16.86 50.58 25.11
CA CYS A 10 -16.61 49.48 24.16
C CYS A 10 -17.82 48.58 23.92
N LEU A 11 -18.02 48.13 22.67
CA LEU A 11 -18.55 46.79 22.35
C LEU A 11 -18.38 46.47 20.84
N VAL A 12 -18.24 45.18 20.53
CA VAL A 12 -18.34 44.52 19.20
C VAL A 12 -17.02 44.48 18.39
N SER A 13 -16.37 43.35 18.09
CA SER A 13 -16.68 41.92 18.27
C SER A 13 -15.41 41.10 18.28
N ALA A 14 -15.40 40.04 19.09
CA ALA A 14 -14.44 38.95 19.01
C ALA A 14 -14.55 38.24 17.66
N ALA A 15 -13.48 38.22 16.87
CA ALA A 15 -13.40 37.41 15.66
C ALA A 15 -13.17 35.95 16.04
N MET A 16 -14.26 35.19 15.97
CA MET A 16 -14.39 33.74 15.83
C MET A 16 -13.10 32.91 15.96
N ALA A 17 -13.03 32.15 17.05
CA ALA A 17 -12.30 30.89 17.06
C ALA A 17 -12.96 29.96 16.02
N VAL A 18 -12.29 29.76 14.88
CA VAL A 18 -12.67 28.71 13.94
C VAL A 18 -12.23 27.39 14.56
N PHE A 19 -13.23 26.58 14.91
CA PHE A 19 -13.09 25.20 15.33
C PHE A 19 -12.11 24.46 14.42
N GLY A 20 -11.01 23.98 15.01
CA GLY A 20 -10.23 22.90 14.43
C GLY A 20 -11.05 21.62 14.54
N SER A 21 -12.01 21.41 13.65
CA SER A 21 -12.59 20.09 13.45
C SER A 21 -11.49 19.18 12.90
N PRO A 22 -11.20 18.02 13.51
CA PRO A 22 -10.31 17.06 12.90
C PRO A 22 -10.90 16.70 11.53
N ALA A 23 -10.11 16.86 10.47
CA ALA A 23 -10.52 16.43 9.15
C ALA A 23 -10.79 14.91 9.19
N PRO A 24 -11.82 14.40 8.50
CA PRO A 24 -12.06 12.97 8.44
C PRO A 24 -10.83 12.30 7.81
N ALA A 25 -10.21 11.37 8.54
CA ALA A 25 -9.23 10.47 7.95
C ALA A 25 -9.97 9.61 6.92
N ASN A 26 -9.67 9.78 5.64
CA ASN A 26 -10.22 8.90 4.61
C ASN A 26 -9.60 7.52 4.75
N ALA A 27 -10.44 6.50 4.91
CA ALA A 27 -10.01 5.12 4.98
C ALA A 27 -9.53 4.63 3.60
N THR A 28 -8.39 3.93 3.56
CA THR A 28 -7.97 3.18 2.38
C THR A 28 -9.09 2.21 2.00
N THR A 29 -9.54 2.28 0.75
CA THR A 29 -10.54 1.34 0.23
C THR A 29 -9.84 0.26 -0.58
N TYR A 30 -10.19 -1.00 -0.33
CA TYR A 30 -9.68 -2.16 -1.03
C TYR A 30 -10.75 -2.72 -1.98
N THR A 31 -10.40 -2.88 -3.25
CA THR A 31 -11.29 -3.45 -4.26
C THR A 31 -10.71 -4.74 -4.79
N TYR A 32 -11.48 -5.83 -4.80
CA TYR A 32 -11.03 -7.12 -5.32
C TYR A 32 -10.70 -7.02 -6.81
N ALA A 33 -9.49 -7.48 -7.18
CA ALA A 33 -8.99 -7.45 -8.55
C ALA A 33 -9.05 -8.83 -9.23
N GLY A 34 -8.80 -9.89 -8.47
CA GLY A 34 -8.76 -11.26 -8.98
C GLY A 34 -7.98 -12.18 -8.05
N SER A 35 -7.85 -13.44 -8.46
CA SER A 35 -7.09 -14.44 -7.73
C SER A 35 -6.29 -15.35 -8.68
N TRP A 36 -5.28 -16.01 -8.14
CA TRP A 36 -4.47 -16.98 -8.87
C TRP A 36 -3.94 -18.07 -7.94
N GLN A 37 -3.69 -19.26 -8.49
CA GLN A 37 -2.95 -20.32 -7.80
C GLN A 37 -1.46 -20.12 -8.06
N VAL A 38 -0.62 -20.40 -7.07
CA VAL A 38 0.84 -20.21 -7.21
C VAL A 38 1.40 -20.98 -8.42
N ASP A 39 0.90 -22.19 -8.66
CA ASP A 39 1.28 -23.10 -9.75
C ASP A 39 0.73 -22.75 -11.14
N GLN A 40 0.00 -21.63 -11.29
CA GLN A 40 -0.33 -21.10 -12.62
C GLN A 40 0.86 -20.38 -13.28
N GLY A 41 1.95 -20.20 -12.54
CA GLY A 41 3.19 -19.62 -13.04
C GLY A 41 3.99 -20.55 -13.96
N PRO A 42 5.13 -20.06 -14.48
CA PRO A 42 6.04 -20.88 -15.27
C PRO A 42 6.55 -22.08 -14.47
N ASN A 43 6.74 -23.22 -15.14
CA ASN A 43 7.39 -24.37 -14.53
C ASN A 43 8.80 -24.00 -14.04
N TRP A 44 9.15 -24.39 -12.82
CA TRP A 44 10.42 -23.98 -12.22
C TRP A 44 11.64 -24.38 -13.07
N LEU A 45 11.59 -25.47 -13.83
CA LEU A 45 12.69 -25.94 -14.69
C LEU A 45 12.68 -25.33 -16.10
N SER A 46 11.79 -24.38 -16.42
CA SER A 46 11.60 -23.91 -17.80
C SER A 46 12.74 -23.03 -18.35
N SER A 47 13.71 -22.61 -17.54
CA SER A 47 14.70 -21.58 -17.93
C SER A 47 16.16 -21.91 -17.60
N PRO A 48 16.66 -23.12 -17.95
CA PRO A 48 18.03 -23.53 -17.63
C PRO A 48 19.07 -22.53 -18.18
N PRO A 49 20.17 -22.25 -17.45
CA PRO A 49 20.64 -22.94 -16.22
C PRO A 49 20.03 -22.39 -14.91
N ASN A 50 19.06 -21.48 -14.97
CA ASN A 50 18.44 -20.85 -13.81
C ASN A 50 16.94 -21.16 -13.76
N GLY A 51 16.24 -20.59 -12.78
CA GLY A 51 14.78 -20.63 -12.71
C GLY A 51 14.15 -19.50 -13.53
N PRO A 52 12.80 -19.51 -13.68
CA PRO A 52 12.06 -18.38 -14.21
C PRO A 52 12.20 -17.14 -13.31
N LEU A 53 11.63 -16.01 -13.73
CA LEU A 53 11.51 -14.83 -12.85
C LEU A 53 10.73 -15.19 -11.57
N ALA A 54 11.20 -14.68 -10.44
CA ALA A 54 10.48 -14.77 -9.18
C ALA A 54 9.70 -13.50 -8.90
N TYR A 55 8.53 -13.65 -8.30
CA TYR A 55 7.60 -12.56 -8.03
C TYR A 55 7.21 -12.55 -6.55
N THR A 56 7.13 -11.35 -5.96
CA THR A 56 6.34 -11.17 -4.73
C THR A 56 4.85 -11.36 -5.04
N GLY A 57 4.01 -11.53 -4.03
CA GLY A 57 2.55 -11.58 -4.21
C GLY A 57 2.03 -10.33 -4.94
N ARG A 58 2.51 -9.16 -4.54
CA ARG A 58 2.13 -7.88 -5.17
C ARG A 58 2.64 -7.74 -6.62
N GLU A 59 3.85 -8.20 -6.92
CA GLU A 59 4.38 -8.20 -8.29
C GLU A 59 3.65 -9.19 -9.19
N ALA A 60 3.30 -10.37 -8.68
CA ALA A 60 2.49 -11.34 -9.40
C ALA A 60 1.10 -10.77 -9.72
N ALA A 61 0.46 -10.08 -8.77
CA ALA A 61 -0.80 -9.38 -9.03
C ALA A 61 -0.65 -8.30 -10.11
N ALA A 62 0.41 -7.49 -10.07
CA ALA A 62 0.65 -6.49 -11.10
C ALA A 62 0.92 -7.11 -12.48
N LEU A 63 1.60 -8.26 -12.53
CA LEU A 63 1.81 -9.02 -13.77
C LEU A 63 0.48 -9.52 -14.35
N LEU A 64 -0.40 -10.05 -13.51
CA LEU A 64 -1.64 -10.72 -13.92
C LEU A 64 -2.79 -9.75 -14.21
N PHE A 65 -2.90 -8.68 -13.41
CA PHE A 65 -4.04 -7.75 -13.42
C PHE A 65 -3.66 -6.34 -13.89
N GLY A 66 -2.38 -6.10 -14.18
CA GLY A 66 -1.85 -4.81 -14.65
C GLY A 66 -1.62 -3.80 -13.52
N GLY A 67 -1.06 -2.63 -13.86
CA GLY A 67 -0.74 -1.58 -12.89
C GLY A 67 0.63 -1.75 -12.24
N THR A 68 0.79 -1.25 -11.02
CA THR A 68 2.05 -1.31 -10.26
C THR A 68 1.88 -2.16 -9.00
N ALA A 69 2.92 -2.91 -8.62
CA ALA A 69 2.90 -3.76 -7.42
C ALA A 69 2.52 -2.99 -6.15
N SER A 70 2.90 -1.71 -6.05
CA SER A 70 2.58 -0.84 -4.91
C SER A 70 1.09 -0.57 -4.70
N HIS A 71 0.25 -0.80 -5.71
CA HIS A 71 -1.20 -0.63 -5.59
C HIS A 71 -1.91 -1.89 -5.10
N TYR A 72 -1.23 -3.04 -5.07
CA TYR A 72 -1.84 -4.28 -4.65
C TYR A 72 -1.53 -4.58 -3.18
N VAL A 73 -2.51 -5.18 -2.53
CA VAL A 73 -2.34 -5.94 -1.29
C VAL A 73 -2.91 -7.33 -1.52
N ILE A 74 -2.30 -8.35 -0.93
CA ILE A 74 -2.68 -9.75 -1.15
C ILE A 74 -3.27 -10.34 0.13
N SER A 75 -4.25 -11.22 -0.05
CA SER A 75 -4.78 -12.10 0.99
C SER A 75 -4.64 -13.56 0.60
N THR A 76 -4.47 -14.43 1.60
CA THR A 76 -4.56 -15.90 1.43
C THR A 76 -5.88 -16.48 1.96
N VAL A 77 -6.83 -15.63 2.38
CA VAL A 77 -8.07 -16.05 3.05
C VAL A 77 -9.20 -16.22 2.03
N ASP A 78 -9.72 -15.11 1.51
CA ASP A 78 -10.81 -15.07 0.54
C ASP A 78 -10.82 -13.73 -0.24
N ASN A 79 -11.89 -13.49 -1.01
CA ASN A 79 -12.09 -12.29 -1.80
C ASN A 79 -12.84 -11.16 -1.05
N ASP A 80 -13.05 -11.28 0.27
CA ASP A 80 -13.65 -10.24 1.10
C ASP A 80 -12.58 -9.24 1.56
N PRO A 81 -12.71 -7.93 1.21
CA PRO A 81 -11.81 -6.90 1.69
C PRO A 81 -11.66 -6.82 3.22
N ALA A 82 -12.65 -7.30 3.99
CA ALA A 82 -12.59 -7.32 5.45
C ALA A 82 -11.60 -8.37 6.01
N HIS A 83 -11.21 -9.36 5.22
CA HIS A 83 -10.35 -10.47 5.64
C HIS A 83 -8.92 -10.39 5.10
N ILE A 84 -8.50 -9.24 4.55
CA ILE A 84 -7.14 -9.06 4.04
C ILE A 84 -6.12 -9.25 5.16
N ASN A 85 -5.21 -10.21 4.98
CA ASN A 85 -4.16 -10.55 5.95
C ASN A 85 -2.75 -10.11 5.52
N PHE A 86 -2.62 -9.35 4.43
CA PHE A 86 -1.35 -8.83 3.89
C PHE A 86 -0.28 -9.91 3.71
N SER A 87 -0.73 -11.10 3.31
CA SER A 87 0.10 -12.27 3.13
C SER A 87 -0.19 -12.90 1.77
N ALA A 88 0.79 -13.62 1.24
CA ALA A 88 0.65 -14.42 0.04
C ALA A 88 1.22 -15.82 0.25
N TRP A 89 0.69 -16.79 -0.49
CA TRP A 89 1.29 -18.08 -0.71
C TRP A 89 2.46 -17.96 -1.68
N TYR A 90 3.55 -18.60 -1.31
CA TYR A 90 4.77 -18.73 -2.09
C TYR A 90 5.18 -20.19 -2.23
N SER A 91 5.72 -20.53 -3.39
CA SER A 91 6.62 -21.66 -3.53
C SER A 91 8.01 -21.22 -3.09
N VAL A 92 8.71 -22.04 -2.30
CA VAL A 92 10.09 -21.77 -1.84
C VAL A 92 10.98 -22.91 -2.32
N ILE A 93 12.03 -22.58 -3.07
CA ILE A 93 12.85 -23.60 -3.73
C ILE A 93 13.48 -24.55 -2.71
N GLY A 94 13.33 -25.85 -2.93
CA GLY A 94 13.92 -26.87 -2.07
C GLY A 94 13.33 -26.95 -0.64
N TYR A 95 12.27 -26.22 -0.33
CA TYR A 95 11.61 -26.21 0.97
C TYR A 95 10.13 -26.57 0.82
N GLY A 96 9.70 -27.70 1.40
CA GLY A 96 8.34 -28.26 1.26
C GLY A 96 7.20 -27.47 1.92
N GLY A 97 7.38 -26.17 2.12
CA GLY A 97 6.38 -25.27 2.67
C GLY A 97 6.22 -25.33 4.18
N ASN A 98 5.60 -24.28 4.71
CA ASN A 98 5.11 -24.28 6.07
C ASN A 98 3.90 -25.23 6.09
N GLN A 99 3.95 -26.34 6.86
CA GLN A 99 2.98 -27.47 6.90
C GLN A 99 3.28 -28.69 6.01
N ASN A 100 4.50 -28.87 5.48
CA ASN A 100 4.90 -30.05 4.66
C ASN A 100 4.02 -30.30 3.42
N ASN A 101 3.35 -29.26 2.91
CA ASN A 101 2.35 -29.36 1.85
C ASN A 101 2.75 -28.61 0.57
N GLY A 102 3.93 -27.97 0.53
CA GLY A 102 4.44 -27.22 -0.62
C GLY A 102 4.49 -25.71 -0.42
N GLY A 103 3.36 -25.06 -0.13
CA GLY A 103 3.30 -23.60 -0.01
C GLY A 103 3.75 -23.03 1.35
N SER A 104 4.30 -21.82 1.32
CA SER A 104 4.63 -21.01 2.49
C SER A 104 3.82 -19.72 2.51
N ILE A 105 3.16 -19.42 3.63
CA ILE A 105 2.56 -18.10 3.85
C ILE A 105 3.65 -17.14 4.30
N LEU A 106 3.88 -16.10 3.52
CA LEU A 106 4.84 -15.04 3.80
C LEU A 106 4.17 -13.68 3.55
N ALA A 107 4.84 -12.58 3.91
CA ALA A 107 4.33 -11.24 3.60
C ALA A 107 4.04 -11.10 2.09
N ASP A 108 3.00 -10.34 1.74
CA ASP A 108 2.59 -10.15 0.34
C ASP A 108 3.65 -9.44 -0.53
N ASP A 109 4.61 -8.77 0.10
CA ASP A 109 5.80 -8.16 -0.50
C ASP A 109 7.12 -8.88 -0.15
N TYR A 110 7.05 -10.10 0.42
CA TYR A 110 8.24 -10.88 0.73
C TYR A 110 9.10 -11.11 -0.52
N PHE A 111 10.38 -10.78 -0.40
CA PHE A 111 11.37 -10.91 -1.46
C PHE A 111 12.54 -11.77 -0.99
N SER A 112 12.72 -12.92 -1.64
CA SER A 112 13.95 -13.71 -1.62
C SER A 112 14.14 -14.27 -3.02
N LYS A 113 15.14 -13.79 -3.77
CA LYS A 113 15.33 -14.12 -5.19
C LYS A 113 16.80 -14.20 -5.54
N TYR A 114 17.16 -15.06 -6.48
CA TYR A 114 18.50 -15.12 -7.05
C TYR A 114 18.59 -14.16 -8.26
N LEU A 115 19.13 -12.95 -8.07
CA LEU A 115 19.24 -11.95 -9.15
C LEU A 115 17.91 -11.71 -9.89
N GLY A 116 16.78 -11.77 -9.18
CA GLY A 116 15.43 -11.64 -9.74
C GLY A 116 14.78 -12.95 -10.22
N LEU A 117 15.53 -14.06 -10.21
CA LEU A 117 15.09 -15.39 -10.62
C LEU A 117 14.67 -16.24 -9.41
N TYR A 118 13.84 -17.24 -9.66
CA TYR A 118 13.36 -18.20 -8.66
C TYR A 118 14.46 -19.10 -8.12
N TYR A 119 15.46 -19.43 -8.93
CA TYR A 119 16.73 -19.99 -8.46
C TYR A 119 17.84 -19.66 -9.46
N GLY A 120 19.08 -19.93 -9.05
CA GLY A 120 20.20 -20.06 -9.98
C GLY A 120 21.52 -20.35 -9.25
N PRO A 121 22.41 -21.16 -9.85
CA PRO A 121 22.21 -22.15 -10.93
C PRO A 121 21.55 -23.45 -10.43
N THR A 122 21.01 -24.29 -11.33
CA THR A 122 20.22 -25.53 -11.03
C THR A 122 20.91 -26.51 -10.06
N SER A 123 22.24 -26.48 -9.95
CA SER A 123 23.03 -27.40 -9.13
C SER A 123 23.31 -26.91 -7.69
N GLY A 124 22.68 -25.82 -7.22
CA GLY A 124 23.10 -25.15 -5.97
C GLY A 124 22.01 -24.53 -5.10
N TYR A 125 20.76 -24.98 -5.15
CA TYR A 125 19.74 -24.47 -4.21
C TYR A 125 19.86 -25.13 -2.82
N PRO A 126 19.65 -24.39 -1.73
CA PRO A 126 19.67 -24.95 -0.38
C PRO A 126 18.44 -25.85 -0.16
N ALA A 127 18.66 -27.07 0.34
CA ALA A 127 17.58 -27.97 0.71
C ALA A 127 17.06 -27.63 2.11
N ASN A 128 15.73 -27.68 2.29
CA ASN A 128 15.04 -27.43 3.55
C ASN A 128 15.30 -26.06 4.18
N ASP A 129 15.65 -25.04 3.37
CA ASP A 129 15.83 -23.68 3.85
C ASP A 129 14.56 -22.85 3.60
N PRO A 130 13.77 -22.49 4.63
CA PRO A 130 12.58 -21.68 4.48
C PRO A 130 12.86 -20.24 4.00
N LYS A 131 14.13 -19.82 3.96
CA LYS A 131 14.56 -18.50 3.48
C LYS A 131 15.17 -18.55 2.08
N ALA A 132 15.15 -19.71 1.43
CA ALA A 132 15.57 -19.86 0.05
C ALA A 132 14.74 -18.97 -0.88
N ALA A 133 15.14 -18.90 -2.14
CA ALA A 133 14.43 -18.10 -3.12
C ALA A 133 12.96 -18.55 -3.25
N ALA A 134 12.06 -17.58 -3.37
CA ALA A 134 10.62 -17.77 -3.28
C ALA A 134 9.91 -17.02 -4.42
N SER A 135 8.79 -17.58 -4.88
CA SER A 135 7.91 -16.91 -5.85
C SER A 135 6.45 -17.19 -5.54
N ALA A 136 5.62 -16.15 -5.61
CA ALA A 136 4.17 -16.27 -5.52
C ALA A 136 3.51 -16.67 -6.85
N TYR A 137 4.32 -16.87 -7.90
CA TYR A 137 3.85 -17.27 -9.23
C TYR A 137 4.92 -18.15 -9.90
N VAL A 138 4.86 -19.46 -9.66
CA VAL A 138 5.75 -20.50 -10.21
C VAL A 138 5.11 -21.87 -9.99
N ASP A 139 5.18 -22.73 -11.00
CA ASP A 139 4.81 -24.15 -10.88
C ASP A 139 5.99 -24.94 -10.31
N ASP A 140 5.91 -25.27 -9.02
CA ASP A 140 6.86 -26.07 -8.23
C ASP A 140 6.10 -26.80 -7.11
N ASN A 141 6.37 -26.53 -5.83
CA ASN A 141 5.85 -27.35 -4.74
C ASN A 141 4.50 -26.84 -4.21
N ALA A 142 4.17 -25.57 -4.40
CA ALA A 142 2.91 -24.96 -4.01
C ALA A 142 1.79 -25.21 -5.04
N GLY A 143 1.42 -26.48 -5.25
CA GLY A 143 0.43 -26.89 -6.26
C GLY A 143 -1.02 -27.03 -5.76
N GLY A 144 -1.98 -26.54 -6.56
CA GLY A 144 -3.42 -26.74 -6.42
C GLY A 144 -4.19 -25.66 -5.66
N GLU A 145 -5.51 -25.86 -5.60
CA GLU A 145 -6.50 -24.87 -5.13
C GLU A 145 -6.33 -24.39 -3.67
N ARG A 146 -5.48 -25.06 -2.88
CA ARG A 146 -5.19 -24.60 -1.51
C ARG A 146 -4.23 -23.41 -1.46
N PHE A 147 -3.48 -23.16 -2.54
CA PHE A 147 -2.47 -22.10 -2.62
C PHE A 147 -2.95 -20.94 -3.50
N ILE A 148 -4.17 -20.46 -3.21
CA ILE A 148 -4.78 -19.34 -3.92
C ILE A 148 -4.43 -18.02 -3.21
N ASN A 149 -3.94 -17.07 -4.00
CA ASN A 149 -3.74 -15.69 -3.61
C ASN A 149 -4.89 -14.82 -4.15
N PHE A 150 -5.41 -13.92 -3.33
CA PHE A 150 -6.45 -12.96 -3.68
C PHE A 150 -5.85 -11.55 -3.71
N ALA A 151 -5.90 -10.89 -4.87
CA ALA A 151 -5.40 -9.53 -5.06
C ALA A 151 -6.50 -8.50 -4.83
N PHE A 152 -6.13 -7.43 -4.12
CA PHE A 152 -6.96 -6.26 -3.92
C PHE A 152 -6.18 -5.00 -4.30
N ILE A 153 -6.84 -4.07 -5.00
CA ILE A 153 -6.29 -2.76 -5.30
C ILE A 153 -6.57 -1.85 -4.10
N ALA A 154 -5.51 -1.31 -3.50
CA ALA A 154 -5.54 -0.29 -2.48
C ALA A 154 -5.65 1.09 -3.14
N SER A 155 -6.80 1.74 -2.98
CA SER A 155 -7.00 3.12 -3.42
C SER A 155 -7.11 4.06 -2.21
N GLY A 156 -6.23 5.05 -2.16
CA GLY A 156 -6.30 6.16 -1.21
C GLY A 156 -6.77 7.43 -1.91
N VAL A 157 -7.74 8.12 -1.31
CA VAL A 157 -8.09 9.49 -1.71
C VAL A 157 -6.97 10.42 -1.21
N PRO A 158 -6.55 11.46 -1.97
CA PRO A 158 -5.54 12.41 -1.51
C PRO A 158 -5.85 12.91 -0.10
N GLU A 159 -4.89 12.73 0.79
CA GLU A 159 -5.09 12.95 2.22
C GLU A 159 -5.57 14.38 2.51
N PRO A 160 -6.42 14.60 3.54
CA PRO A 160 -6.84 15.93 3.97
C PRO A 160 -5.68 16.90 4.23
N ALA A 161 -4.50 16.39 4.55
CA ALA A 161 -3.28 17.19 4.71
C ALA A 161 -2.85 17.90 3.40
N ALA A 162 -3.04 17.28 2.23
CA ALA A 162 -2.77 17.92 0.95
C ALA A 162 -3.70 19.14 0.74
N TRP A 163 -4.97 19.00 1.12
CA TRP A 163 -5.94 20.10 1.11
C TRP A 163 -5.62 21.17 2.16
N ALA A 164 -5.18 20.76 3.35
CA ALA A 164 -4.76 21.69 4.39
C ALA A 164 -3.53 22.50 3.95
N MET A 165 -2.54 21.88 3.32
CA MET A 165 -1.36 22.57 2.77
C MET A 165 -1.74 23.52 1.63
N LEU A 166 -2.70 23.14 0.78
CA LEU A 166 -3.25 24.01 -0.25
C LEU A 166 -3.93 25.25 0.36
N LEU A 167 -4.77 25.04 1.37
CA LEU A 167 -5.48 26.11 2.08
C LEU A 167 -4.54 27.00 2.90
N ILE A 168 -3.50 26.43 3.52
CA ILE A 168 -2.45 27.19 4.20
C ILE A 168 -1.65 28.01 3.19
N GLY A 169 -1.31 27.43 2.02
CA GLY A 169 -0.64 28.13 0.93
C GLY A 169 -1.47 29.32 0.41
N PHE A 170 -2.71 29.08 -0.01
CA PHE A 170 -3.57 30.14 -0.53
C PHE A 170 -4.02 31.14 0.55
N GLY A 171 -4.34 30.66 1.74
CA GLY A 171 -4.70 31.48 2.89
C GLY A 171 -3.54 32.37 3.34
N GLY A 172 -2.31 31.84 3.35
CA GLY A 172 -1.09 32.57 3.66
C GLY A 172 -0.80 33.69 2.64
N ILE A 173 -0.95 33.40 1.35
CA ILE A 173 -0.79 34.42 0.29
C ILE A 173 -1.88 35.50 0.41
N GLY A 174 -3.14 35.11 0.59
CA GLY A 174 -4.26 36.03 0.81
C GLY A 174 -4.05 36.95 2.02
N PHE A 175 -3.56 36.40 3.13
CA PHE A 175 -3.23 37.14 4.34
C PHE A 175 -2.08 38.14 4.11
N ALA A 176 -1.02 37.73 3.42
CA ALA A 176 0.11 38.59 3.09
C ALA A 176 -0.30 39.79 2.19
N MET A 177 -1.17 39.55 1.21
CA MET A 177 -1.73 40.62 0.36
C MET A 177 -2.59 41.60 1.16
N ARG A 178 -3.38 41.11 2.13
CA ARG A 178 -4.20 41.97 3.00
C ARG A 178 -3.33 42.86 3.90
N ARG A 179 -2.21 42.35 4.41
CA ARG A 179 -1.28 43.13 5.24
C ARG A 179 -0.66 44.30 4.48
N ARG A 180 -0.32 44.12 3.20
CA ARG A 180 0.27 45.18 2.36
C ARG A 180 -0.69 46.35 2.09
N ARG A 181 -2.00 46.10 1.99
CA ARG A 181 -2.98 47.17 1.77
C ARG A 181 -3.21 48.03 3.02
N ALA A 182 -3.04 47.47 4.22
CA ALA A 182 -3.17 48.23 5.47
C ALA A 182 -2.04 49.26 5.67
N SER A 183 -0.85 49.00 5.10
CA SER A 183 0.28 49.95 5.16
C SER A 183 0.22 51.07 4.12
N ALA A 184 -0.70 51.04 3.16
CA ALA A 184 -0.84 52.08 2.12
C ALA A 184 -1.88 53.16 2.46
N LEU A 185 -2.51 53.09 3.63
CA LEU A 185 -3.53 54.04 4.13
C LEU A 185 -3.06 54.83 5.37
N ALA A 186 -1.75 54.88 5.63
CA ALA A 186 -1.13 55.65 6.70
C ALA A 186 -0.32 56.82 6.12
#